data_AF-A0A5M3VVG0-F1
#
_entry.id   AF-A0A5M3VVG0-F1
#
_cell.length_a   1.000
_cell.length_b   1.000
_cell.length_c   1.000
_cell.angle_alpha   90.00
_cell.angle_beta   90.00
_cell.angle_gamma   90.00
#
_symmetry.space_group_name_H-M   'P 1'
#
loop_
_entity.id
_entity.type
_entity.pdbx_description
1 polymer ?
#
loop_
_entity_poly.entity_id
_entity_poly.type
_entity_poly.pdbx_seq_one_letter_code
_entity_poly.pdbx_strand_id
1 'polypeptide(L)'
;MVSSDANVISSVITRDIAPVLVRRVRQLTDRAQLTFARVTTFSFVLISMLIAISTEGQGVVLKIVVDLVAATMGPISIPLMLGMLPWFRRSGPTAAIVSWAAGLSVWAYIKWILESTDQAMVVGVPLVTSLVLYVAVGLLRPENTRDRDESIESLESDAAEQPSRA
;
A
#
# COMPACT_ATOMS: atom_id res chain seq x y z
N MET A 1 6.37 16.82 -12.75
CA MET A 1 5.28 16.16 -12.01
C MET A 1 4.87 14.85 -12.71
N VAL A 2 4.18 14.90 -13.85
CA VAL A 2 3.67 13.71 -14.59
C VAL A 2 4.71 12.60 -14.84
N SER A 3 5.93 12.94 -15.26
CA SER A 3 7.00 11.96 -15.51
C SER A 3 7.48 11.24 -14.24
N SER A 4 7.50 11.93 -13.09
CA SER A 4 7.92 11.36 -11.81
C SER A 4 6.89 10.33 -11.32
N ASP A 5 5.60 10.68 -11.39
CA ASP A 5 4.51 9.82 -10.92
C ASP A 5 4.41 8.54 -11.76
N ALA A 6 4.53 8.68 -13.09
CA ALA A 6 4.57 7.54 -14.00
C ALA A 6 5.76 6.61 -13.71
N ASN A 7 6.94 7.18 -13.42
CA ASN A 7 8.11 6.38 -13.09
C ASN A 7 7.97 5.65 -11.75
N VAL A 8 7.41 6.30 -10.72
CA VAL A 8 7.13 5.66 -9.42
C VAL A 8 6.17 4.48 -9.60
N ILE A 9 5.02 4.68 -10.25
CA ILE A 9 4.03 3.62 -10.44
C ILE A 9 4.62 2.45 -11.25
N SER A 10 5.36 2.76 -12.32
CA SER A 10 5.98 1.73 -13.16
C SER A 10 7.08 0.96 -12.41
N SER A 11 7.78 1.60 -11.48
CA SER A 11 8.75 0.92 -10.60
C SER A 11 8.08 -0.08 -9.66
N VAL A 12 6.93 0.29 -9.07
CA VAL A 12 6.13 -0.61 -8.23
C VAL A 12 5.61 -1.80 -9.03
N ILE A 13 5.09 -1.56 -10.24
CA ILE A 13 4.62 -2.63 -11.13
C ILE A 13 5.77 -3.60 -11.46
N THR A 14 6.94 -3.08 -11.79
CA THR A 14 8.07 -3.90 -12.29
C THR A 14 8.82 -4.64 -11.18
N ARG A 15 8.92 -4.04 -9.99
CA ARG A 15 9.71 -4.58 -8.86
C ARG A 15 8.87 -5.34 -7.84
N ASP A 16 7.65 -4.89 -7.57
CA ASP A 16 6.84 -5.46 -6.49
C ASP A 16 5.77 -6.42 -7.05
N ILE A 17 5.07 -6.02 -8.12
CA ILE A 17 3.91 -6.78 -8.62
C ILE A 17 4.32 -7.88 -9.62
N ALA A 18 5.01 -7.50 -10.70
CA ALA A 18 5.33 -8.40 -11.81
C ALA A 18 6.12 -9.65 -11.40
N PRO A 19 7.13 -9.57 -10.50
CA PRO A 19 7.88 -10.75 -10.07
C PRO A 19 7.07 -11.72 -9.21
N VAL A 20 6.02 -11.24 -8.54
CA VAL A 20 5.11 -12.09 -7.74
C VAL A 20 4.10 -12.79 -8.64
N LEU A 21 3.55 -12.09 -9.64
CA LEU A 21 2.57 -12.66 -10.58
C LEU A 21 3.21 -13.59 -11.63
N VAL A 22 4.36 -13.20 -12.17
CA VAL A 22 5.03 -13.93 -13.26
C VAL A 22 6.43 -14.31 -12.84
N ARG A 23 6.62 -15.57 -12.45
CA ARG A 23 7.92 -16.10 -11.99
C ARG A 23 9.07 -15.86 -12.98
N ARG A 24 8.77 -15.84 -14.29
CA ARG A 24 9.75 -15.61 -15.35
C ARG A 24 10.38 -14.22 -15.30
N VAL A 25 9.68 -13.23 -14.72
CA VAL A 25 10.21 -11.87 -14.53
C VAL A 25 11.41 -11.88 -13.59
N ARG A 26 11.44 -12.79 -12.60
CA ARG A 26 12.58 -12.96 -11.67
C ARG A 26 13.85 -13.47 -12.34
N GLN A 27 13.73 -14.09 -13.52
CA GLN A 27 14.84 -14.70 -14.26
C GLN A 27 15.31 -13.84 -15.42
N LEU A 28 14.82 -12.60 -15.54
CA LEU A 28 15.25 -11.68 -16.58
C LEU A 28 16.69 -11.22 -16.33
N THR A 29 17.48 -11.18 -17.40
CA THR A 29 18.81 -10.56 -17.39
C THR A 29 18.70 -9.05 -17.16
N ASP A 30 19.76 -8.40 -16.69
CA ASP A 30 19.75 -6.95 -16.39
C ASP A 30 19.27 -6.09 -17.57
N ARG A 31 19.71 -6.44 -18.79
CA ARG A 31 19.25 -5.76 -20.02
C ARG A 31 17.75 -5.96 -20.25
N ALA A 32 17.24 -7.16 -20.02
CA ALA A 32 15.82 -7.45 -20.18
C ALA A 32 14.97 -6.77 -19.09
N GLN A 33 15.48 -6.65 -17.87
CA GLN A 33 14.81 -5.89 -16.80
C GLN A 33 14.71 -4.41 -17.14
N LEU A 34 15.77 -3.80 -17.69
CA LEU A 34 15.74 -2.40 -18.14
C LEU A 34 14.75 -2.18 -19.29
N THR A 35 14.73 -3.08 -20.27
CA THR A 35 13.74 -3.02 -21.36
C THR A 35 12.32 -3.19 -20.83
N PHE A 36 12.10 -4.14 -19.91
CA PHE A 36 10.80 -4.36 -19.29
C PHE A 36 10.32 -3.13 -18.52
N ALA A 37 11.20 -2.48 -17.76
CA ALA A 37 10.88 -1.24 -17.05
C ALA A 37 10.46 -0.13 -18.03
N ARG A 38 11.21 0.08 -19.13
CA ARG A 38 10.89 1.09 -20.14
C ARG A 38 9.56 0.81 -20.84
N VAL A 39 9.31 -0.44 -21.22
CA VAL A 39 8.05 -0.84 -21.85
C VAL A 39 6.88 -0.64 -20.90
N THR A 40 7.06 -0.96 -19.61
CA THR A 40 6.02 -0.75 -18.59
C THR A 40 5.71 0.73 -18.42
N THR A 41 6.73 1.58 -18.28
CA THR A 41 6.54 3.04 -18.17
C THR A 41 5.87 3.62 -19.39
N PHE A 42 6.32 3.24 -20.59
CA PHE A 42 5.71 3.69 -21.84
C PHE A 42 4.24 3.25 -21.93
N SER A 43 3.95 1.99 -21.62
CA SER A 43 2.59 1.44 -21.67
C SER A 43 1.68 2.13 -20.65
N PHE A 44 2.16 2.37 -19.43
CA PHE A 44 1.41 3.07 -18.39
C PHE A 44 1.03 4.50 -18.81
N VAL A 45 2.00 5.25 -19.35
CA VAL A 45 1.76 6.61 -19.85
C VAL A 45 0.77 6.60 -21.01
N LEU A 46 0.94 5.68 -21.97
CA LEU A 46 0.06 5.55 -23.13
C LEU A 46 -1.38 5.27 -22.69
N ILE A 47 -1.59 4.29 -21.82
CA ILE A 47 -2.92 3.94 -21.30
C ILE A 47 -3.52 5.11 -20.52
N SER A 48 -2.74 5.77 -19.67
CA SER A 48 -3.19 6.94 -18.90
C SER A 48 -3.65 8.07 -19.82
N MET A 49 -2.92 8.33 -20.91
CA MET A 49 -3.28 9.34 -21.89
C MET A 49 -4.57 8.99 -22.65
N LEU A 50 -4.75 7.72 -23.02
CA LEU A 50 -5.98 7.25 -23.66
C LEU A 50 -7.21 7.42 -22.76
N ILE A 51 -7.08 7.10 -21.47
CA ILE A 51 -8.16 7.31 -20.48
C ILE A 51 -8.45 8.81 -20.30
N ALA A 52 -7.40 9.63 -20.23
CA ALA A 52 -7.54 11.08 -20.08
C ALA A 52 -8.28 11.71 -21.27
N ILE A 53 -7.95 11.32 -22.51
CA ILE A 53 -8.64 11.81 -23.72
C ILE A 53 -10.10 11.35 -23.72
N SER A 54 -10.39 10.14 -23.24
CA SER A 54 -11.75 9.58 -23.18
C SER A 54 -12.62 10.21 -22.09
N THR A 55 -12.02 10.91 -21.11
CA THR A 55 -12.73 11.49 -19.96
C THR A 55 -12.83 13.01 -20.13
N GLU A 56 -13.92 13.50 -20.71
CA GLU A 56 -14.10 14.89 -21.15
C GLU A 56 -14.22 15.97 -20.02
N GLY A 57 -13.65 15.77 -18.83
CA GLY A 57 -13.76 16.77 -17.76
C GLY A 57 -12.67 16.71 -16.67
N GLN A 58 -11.83 17.75 -16.60
CA GLN A 58 -10.79 17.92 -15.56
C GLN A 58 -11.37 17.87 -14.13
N GLY A 59 -12.57 18.41 -13.91
CA GLY A 59 -13.23 18.44 -12.60
C GLY A 59 -13.67 17.05 -12.11
N VAL A 60 -14.03 16.15 -13.03
CA VAL A 60 -14.43 14.78 -12.69
C VAL A 60 -13.21 13.97 -12.24
N VAL A 61 -12.08 14.12 -12.93
CA VAL A 61 -10.84 13.42 -12.58
C VAL A 61 -10.34 13.81 -11.19
N LEU A 62 -10.28 15.12 -10.89
CA LEU A 62 -9.83 15.58 -9.58
C LEU A 62 -10.73 15.04 -8.46
N LYS A 63 -12.04 15.05 -8.65
CA LYS A 63 -13.00 14.52 -7.68
C LYS A 63 -12.77 13.03 -7.43
N ILE A 64 -12.60 12.23 -8.50
CA ILE A 64 -12.34 10.79 -8.38
C ILE A 64 -11.05 10.54 -7.60
N VAL A 65 -9.98 11.27 -7.93
CA VAL A 65 -8.69 11.12 -7.25
C VAL A 65 -8.80 11.48 -5.77
N VAL A 66 -9.43 12.60 -5.43
CA VAL A 66 -9.62 13.03 -4.04
C VAL A 66 -10.46 12.02 -3.26
N ASP A 67 -11.58 11.56 -3.82
CA ASP A 67 -12.45 10.57 -3.20
C ASP A 67 -11.70 9.25 -2.93
N LEU A 68 -10.91 8.79 -3.91
CA LEU A 68 -10.17 7.54 -3.79
C LEU A 68 -9.01 7.65 -2.80
N VAL A 69 -8.25 8.74 -2.84
CA VAL A 69 -7.12 8.96 -1.92
C VAL A 69 -7.63 9.08 -0.48
N ALA A 70 -8.68 9.88 -0.25
CA ALA A 70 -9.27 10.04 1.09
C ALA A 70 -9.77 8.70 1.65
N ALA A 71 -10.38 7.87 0.82
CA ALA A 71 -10.92 6.56 1.20
C ALA A 71 -9.85 5.52 1.51
N THR A 72 -8.79 5.46 0.70
CA THR A 72 -7.79 4.39 0.75
C THR A 72 -6.66 4.66 1.74
N MET A 73 -6.29 5.93 1.95
CA MET A 73 -5.17 6.30 2.82
C MET A 73 -5.37 5.86 4.28
N GLY A 74 -6.61 5.91 4.78
CA GLY A 74 -6.92 5.52 6.16
C GLY A 74 -6.61 4.05 6.45
N PRO A 75 -7.30 3.09 5.78
CA PRO A 75 -7.08 1.67 5.97
C PRO A 75 -5.64 1.20 5.73
N ILE A 76 -4.92 1.82 4.79
CA ILE A 76 -3.52 1.50 4.48
C ILE A 76 -2.57 2.02 5.57
N SER A 77 -2.80 3.24 6.07
CA SER A 77 -1.89 3.87 7.03
C SER A 77 -1.90 3.21 8.42
N ILE A 78 -3.02 2.64 8.86
CA ILE A 78 -3.14 2.01 10.18
C ILE A 78 -2.10 0.89 10.42
N PRO A 79 -2.04 -0.18 9.61
CA PRO A 79 -1.06 -1.24 9.82
C PRO A 79 0.38 -0.74 9.64
N LEU A 80 0.60 0.25 8.76
CA LEU A 80 1.93 0.83 8.55
C LEU A 80 2.40 1.63 9.77
N MET A 81 1.57 2.55 10.27
CA MET A 81 1.89 3.40 11.41
C MET A 81 1.96 2.61 12.72
N LEU A 82 0.96 1.75 12.98
CA LEU A 82 0.93 0.97 14.20
C LEU A 82 1.94 -0.19 14.15
N GLY A 83 2.20 -0.80 13.00
CA GLY A 83 3.18 -1.87 12.86
C GLY A 83 4.61 -1.44 13.23
N MET A 84 4.94 -0.15 13.13
CA MET A 84 6.23 0.40 13.58
C MET A 84 6.30 0.61 15.11
N LEU A 85 5.16 0.60 15.82
CA LEU A 85 5.14 0.84 17.27
C LEU A 85 5.56 -0.41 18.04
N PRO A 86 6.46 -0.30 19.06
CA PRO A 86 6.90 -1.43 19.86
C PRO A 86 5.76 -2.23 20.50
N TRP A 87 4.68 -1.55 20.91
CA TRP A 87 3.50 -2.18 21.51
C TRP A 87 2.71 -3.07 20.55
N PHE A 88 2.77 -2.81 19.25
CA PHE A 88 2.06 -3.56 18.22
C PHE A 88 2.94 -4.54 17.47
N ARG A 89 4.19 -4.78 17.90
CA ARG A 89 5.13 -5.77 17.30
C ARG A 89 4.56 -7.18 17.17
N ARG A 90 3.58 -7.52 18.02
CA ARG A 90 2.88 -8.82 18.00
C ARG A 90 1.79 -8.93 16.92
N SER A 91 1.38 -7.80 16.34
CA SER A 91 0.38 -7.75 15.28
C SER A 91 1.00 -8.23 13.97
N GLY A 92 0.57 -9.41 13.52
CA GLY A 92 1.16 -10.08 12.37
C GLY A 92 0.68 -9.56 11.01
N PRO A 93 1.24 -10.10 9.91
CA PRO A 93 0.79 -9.82 8.54
C PRO A 93 -0.70 -10.10 8.36
N THR A 94 -1.25 -11.12 9.03
CA THR A 94 -2.68 -11.42 8.97
C THR A 94 -3.53 -10.26 9.52
N ALA A 95 -3.13 -9.65 10.64
CA ALA A 95 -3.82 -8.50 11.20
C ALA A 95 -3.81 -7.31 10.24
N ALA A 96 -2.67 -7.06 9.58
CA ALA A 96 -2.51 -5.98 8.61
C ALA A 96 -3.36 -6.18 7.34
N ILE A 97 -3.37 -7.39 6.78
CA ILE A 97 -4.15 -7.69 5.56
C ILE A 97 -5.64 -7.66 5.87
N VAL A 98 -6.07 -8.24 6.99
CA VAL A 98 -7.48 -8.28 7.39
C VAL A 98 -8.00 -6.86 7.66
N SER A 99 -7.25 -6.03 8.40
CA SER A 99 -7.68 -4.65 8.67
C SER A 99 -7.81 -3.82 7.39
N TRP A 100 -6.81 -3.89 6.53
CA TRP A 100 -6.80 -3.21 5.24
C TRP A 100 -7.97 -3.66 4.34
N ALA A 101 -8.12 -4.97 4.16
CA ALA A 101 -9.15 -5.53 3.28
C ALA A 101 -10.56 -5.22 3.80
N ALA A 102 -10.78 -5.34 5.10
CA ALA A 102 -12.06 -5.03 5.72
C ALA A 102 -12.38 -3.53 5.65
N GLY A 103 -11.41 -2.65 5.89
CA GLY A 103 -11.57 -1.21 5.72
C GLY A 103 -12.02 -0.84 4.31
N LEU A 104 -11.30 -1.33 3.29
CA LEU A 104 -11.69 -1.10 1.89
C LEU A 104 -13.04 -1.71 1.53
N SER A 105 -13.38 -2.87 2.09
CA SER A 105 -14.68 -3.51 1.86
C SER A 105 -15.82 -2.66 2.44
N VAL A 106 -15.64 -2.11 3.64
CA VAL A 106 -16.61 -1.20 4.26
C VAL A 106 -16.74 0.09 3.47
N TRP A 107 -15.63 0.65 2.97
CA TRP A 107 -15.68 1.81 2.09
C TRP A 107 -16.51 1.53 0.82
N ALA A 108 -16.22 0.42 0.13
CA ALA A 108 -16.95 0.03 -1.08
C ALA A 108 -18.44 -0.16 -0.79
N TYR A 109 -18.78 -0.78 0.33
CA TYR A 109 -20.16 -0.94 0.78
C TYR A 109 -20.85 0.42 1.02
N ILE A 110 -20.23 1.32 1.77
CA ILE A 110 -20.81 2.63 2.07
C ILE A 110 -20.96 3.48 0.81
N LYS A 111 -19.98 3.46 -0.10
CA LYS A 111 -19.97 4.28 -1.30
C LYS A 111 -20.93 3.78 -2.37
N TRP A 112 -21.04 2.46 -2.59
CA TRP A 112 -21.81 1.90 -3.69
C TRP A 112 -23.15 1.30 -3.31
N ILE A 113 -23.33 0.83 -2.07
CA ILE A 113 -24.60 0.21 -1.63
C ILE A 113 -25.43 1.20 -0.82
N LEU A 114 -24.80 1.93 0.10
CA LEU A 114 -25.50 2.96 0.88
C LEU A 114 -25.53 4.33 0.19
N GLU A 115 -24.79 4.49 -0.91
CA GLU A 115 -24.67 5.74 -1.69
C GLU A 115 -24.42 6.98 -0.80
N SER A 116 -23.77 6.79 0.35
CA SER A 116 -23.59 7.87 1.31
C SER A 116 -22.56 8.87 0.78
N THR A 117 -22.88 10.14 0.91
CA THR A 117 -21.99 11.25 0.54
C THR A 117 -21.33 11.90 1.76
N ASP A 118 -21.73 11.50 2.97
CA ASP A 118 -21.14 12.00 4.20
C ASP A 118 -19.69 11.52 4.35
N GLN A 119 -18.74 12.46 4.42
CA GLN A 119 -17.32 12.15 4.58
C GLN A 119 -17.01 11.40 5.87
N ALA A 120 -17.75 11.64 6.96
CA ALA A 120 -17.57 10.90 8.19
C ALA A 120 -17.88 9.41 8.00
N MET A 121 -18.90 9.11 7.20
CA MET A 121 -19.28 7.74 6.85
C MET A 121 -18.32 7.13 5.83
N VAL A 122 -18.01 7.86 4.76
CA VAL A 122 -17.19 7.35 3.65
C VAL A 122 -15.73 7.17 4.05
N VAL A 123 -15.17 8.02 4.93
CA VAL A 123 -13.75 7.94 5.31
C VAL A 123 -13.56 7.45 6.73
N GLY A 124 -14.36 7.98 7.67
CA GLY A 124 -14.21 7.68 9.10
C GLY A 124 -14.56 6.25 9.46
N VAL A 125 -15.69 5.72 8.95
CA VAL A 125 -16.13 4.34 9.28
C VAL A 125 -15.15 3.28 8.77
N PRO A 126 -14.65 3.33 7.52
CA PRO A 126 -13.58 2.43 7.03
C PRO A 126 -12.30 2.51 7.86
N LEU A 127 -11.88 3.73 8.25
CA LEU A 127 -10.70 3.95 9.07
C LEU A 127 -10.86 3.31 10.45
N VAL A 128 -11.95 3.60 11.15
CA VAL A 128 -12.22 3.03 12.48
C VAL A 128 -12.34 1.51 12.40
N THR A 129 -13.00 0.99 11.36
CA THR A 129 -13.10 -0.46 11.14
C THR A 129 -11.72 -1.10 11.01
N SER A 130 -10.85 -0.50 10.20
CA SER A 130 -9.47 -0.98 10.02
C SER A 130 -8.70 -0.94 11.34
N LEU A 131 -8.87 0.11 12.13
CA LEU A 131 -8.18 0.28 13.41
C LEU A 131 -8.63 -0.80 14.40
N VAL A 132 -9.93 -0.95 14.58
CA VAL A 132 -10.53 -1.93 15.49
C VAL A 132 -10.11 -3.34 15.09
N LEU A 133 -10.16 -3.68 13.80
CA LEU A 133 -9.75 -5.02 13.34
C LEU A 133 -8.26 -5.26 13.47
N TYR A 134 -7.42 -4.27 13.19
CA TYR A 134 -5.97 -4.41 13.37
C TYR A 134 -5.64 -4.72 14.84
N VAL A 135 -6.22 -3.95 15.76
CA VAL A 135 -6.00 -4.13 17.20
C VAL A 135 -6.61 -5.44 17.69
N ALA A 136 -7.86 -5.74 17.32
CA ALA A 136 -8.55 -6.94 17.76
C ALA A 136 -7.86 -8.22 17.26
N VAL A 137 -7.49 -8.28 15.97
CA VAL A 137 -6.78 -9.44 15.42
C VAL A 137 -5.37 -9.53 15.99
N GLY A 138 -4.67 -8.41 16.16
CA GLY A 138 -3.34 -8.39 16.79
C GLY A 138 -3.34 -8.88 18.24
N LEU A 139 -4.41 -8.59 19.01
CA LEU A 139 -4.57 -9.05 20.40
C LEU A 139 -5.06 -10.50 20.50
N LEU A 140 -6.00 -10.91 19.64
CA LEU A 140 -6.59 -12.25 19.68
C LEU A 140 -5.70 -13.31 19.03
N ARG A 141 -4.94 -12.94 18.01
CA ARG A 141 -4.03 -13.82 17.28
C ARG A 141 -2.67 -13.14 17.09
N PRO A 142 -1.88 -13.01 18.17
CA PRO A 142 -0.52 -12.52 18.04
C PRO A 142 0.32 -13.52 17.25
N GLU A 143 0.84 -13.11 16.09
CA GLU A 143 1.69 -13.95 15.24
C GLU A 143 3.17 -13.66 15.51
N ASN A 144 3.55 -13.63 16.79
CA ASN A 144 4.93 -13.38 17.14
C ASN A 144 5.79 -14.59 16.74
N THR A 145 6.82 -14.34 15.93
CA THR A 145 7.75 -15.38 15.45
C THR A 145 9.13 -15.08 16.01
N ARG A 146 9.80 -16.08 16.61
CA ARG A 146 11.14 -15.92 17.21
C ARG A 146 12.16 -15.34 16.22
N ASP A 147 12.17 -15.82 14.97
CA ASP A 147 13.00 -15.26 13.88
C ASP A 147 12.81 -13.75 13.67
N ARG A 148 11.60 -13.23 13.89
CA ARG A 148 11.30 -11.80 13.70
C ARG A 148 11.83 -10.98 14.86
N ASP A 149 11.71 -11.49 16.09
CA ASP A 149 12.27 -10.83 17.26
C ASP A 149 13.81 -10.84 17.20
N GLU A 150 14.42 -11.95 16.78
CA GLU A 150 15.86 -12.08 16.56
C GLU A 150 16.36 -11.13 15.45
N SER A 151 15.61 -11.00 14.35
CA SER A 151 15.95 -10.04 13.29
C SER A 151 15.91 -8.60 13.80
N ILE A 152 14.89 -8.23 14.59
CA ILE A 152 14.78 -6.88 15.15
C ILE A 152 15.90 -6.63 16.18
N GLU A 153 16.22 -7.61 17.00
CA GLU A 153 17.29 -7.53 18.00
C GLU A 153 18.67 -7.38 17.33
N SER A 154 18.92 -8.09 16.22
CA SER A 154 20.17 -7.94 15.45
C SER A 154 20.36 -6.53 14.85
N LEU A 155 19.27 -5.85 14.51
CA LEU A 155 19.31 -4.47 14.01
C LEU A 155 19.63 -3.46 15.13
N GLU A 156 19.22 -3.74 16.36
CA GLU A 156 19.59 -2.92 17.53
C GLU A 156 21.08 -3.09 17.88
N SER A 157 21.66 -4.29 17.73
CA SER A 157 23.09 -4.51 17.96
C SER A 157 23.99 -3.86 16.91
N ASP A 158 23.59 -3.88 15.63
CA ASP A 158 24.36 -3.24 14.53
C ASP A 158 24.43 -1.70 14.69
N ALA A 159 23.39 -1.09 15.27
CA ALA A 159 23.37 0.34 15.57
C ALA A 159 24.30 0.71 16.73
N ALA A 160 24.55 -0.21 17.67
CA ALA A 160 25.44 0.01 18.81
C ALA A 160 26.94 -0.16 18.44
N GLU A 161 27.24 -0.89 17.36
CA GLU A 161 28.62 -1.15 16.92
C GLU A 161 29.20 -0.12 15.95
N GLN A 162 28.44 0.85 15.43
CA GLN A 162 29.02 1.94 14.62
C GLN A 162 29.79 2.92 15.51
N PRO A 163 31.14 2.91 15.51
CA PRO A 163 31.91 3.90 16.26
C PRO A 163 31.81 5.21 15.49
N SER A 164 31.50 6.29 16.22
CA SER A 164 31.60 7.68 15.78
C SER A 164 32.82 7.90 14.89
N ARG A 165 32.64 7.90 13.56
CA ARG A 165 33.64 8.40 12.63
C ARG A 165 33.57 9.93 12.67
N ALA A 166 34.50 10.49 13.42
CA ALA A 166 34.89 11.89 13.42
C ALA A 166 35.35 12.35 12.03
#